data_AF-A0A1C7DUT6-F1
#
_entry.id   AF-A0A1C7DUT6-F1
#
_cell.length_a   1.000
_cell.length_b   1.000
_cell.length_c   1.000
_cell.angle_alpha   90.00
_cell.angle_beta   90.00
_cell.angle_gamma   90.00
#
_symmetry.space_group_name_H-M   'P 1'
#
loop_
_entity.id
_entity.type
_entity.pdbx_description
1 polymer ?
#
loop_
_entity_poly.entity_id
_entity_poly.type
_entity_poly.pdbx_seq_one_letter_code
_entity_poly.pdbx_strand_id
1 'polypeptide(L)'
;MELSKKTSSENALENKGCKYPVLSVGQNFTVDFGKQQSLYGKWQVVENDKAPFYMCSRILENGKVSKRRSADHRRQFFEAEIYYALTKKD
;
A
#
# COMPACT_ATOMS: atom_id res chain seq x y z
N MET A 1 24.32 -30.39 15.59
CA MET A 1 24.09 -30.08 14.17
C MET A 1 22.78 -29.36 14.07
N GLU A 2 22.80 -28.29 13.28
CA GLU A 2 21.72 -27.34 13.02
C GLU A 2 20.48 -28.04 12.43
N LEU A 3 19.32 -27.40 12.53
CA LEU A 3 18.73 -26.74 11.36
C LEU A 3 17.62 -25.80 11.81
N SER A 4 17.90 -24.51 11.64
CA SER A 4 16.95 -23.40 11.75
C SER A 4 15.72 -23.66 10.88
N LYS A 5 14.53 -23.62 11.47
CA LYS A 5 13.27 -23.56 10.72
C LYS A 5 13.07 -22.15 10.18
N LYS A 6 13.69 -21.88 9.02
CA LYS A 6 13.21 -20.86 8.08
C LYS A 6 12.25 -21.56 7.11
N THR A 7 10.98 -21.21 7.19
CA THR A 7 9.91 -21.64 6.26
C THR A 7 8.75 -20.69 6.56
N SER A 8 8.18 -19.91 5.66
CA SER A 8 8.36 -19.73 4.23
C SER A 8 7.88 -18.30 3.93
N SER A 9 8.70 -17.51 3.25
CA SER A 9 8.26 -16.30 2.55
C SER A 9 7.60 -16.73 1.24
N GLU A 10 6.50 -17.48 1.31
CA GLU A 10 5.70 -17.88 0.15
C GLU A 10 4.49 -16.96 0.04
N ASN A 11 4.75 -15.76 -0.47
CA ASN A 11 3.75 -14.96 -1.18
C ASN A 11 4.44 -14.13 -2.28
N ALA A 12 5.47 -14.70 -2.91
CA ALA A 12 5.92 -14.24 -4.22
C ALA A 12 5.00 -14.85 -5.27
N LEU A 13 3.72 -14.46 -5.24
CA LEU A 13 2.89 -14.59 -6.43
C LEU A 13 3.57 -13.68 -7.45
N GLU A 14 4.26 -14.28 -8.42
CA GLU A 14 4.83 -13.61 -9.58
C GLU A 14 3.70 -12.89 -10.34
N ASN A 15 3.31 -11.71 -9.82
CA ASN A 15 2.39 -10.80 -10.47
C ASN A 15 3.15 -10.20 -11.65
N LYS A 16 3.12 -10.90 -12.79
CA LYS A 16 3.72 -10.50 -14.08
C LYS A 16 3.27 -9.12 -14.59
N GLY A 17 2.35 -8.44 -13.88
CA GLY A 17 1.89 -7.08 -14.16
C GLY A 17 2.52 -5.97 -13.30
N CYS A 18 3.34 -6.29 -12.31
CA CYS A 18 4.00 -5.28 -11.47
C CYS A 18 5.37 -4.89 -12.04
N LYS A 19 5.57 -3.59 -12.29
CA LYS A 19 6.84 -2.97 -12.67
C LYS A 19 7.78 -2.83 -11.48
N TYR A 20 7.24 -2.73 -10.27
CA TYR A 20 7.99 -2.55 -9.03
C TYR A 20 7.82 -3.76 -8.09
N PRO A 21 8.67 -3.93 -7.06
CA PRO A 21 8.46 -4.96 -6.06
C PRO A 21 7.06 -4.90 -5.44
N VAL A 22 6.48 -6.05 -5.09
CA VAL A 22 5.15 -6.09 -4.49
C VAL A 22 5.18 -5.46 -3.10
N LEU A 23 4.28 -4.51 -2.85
CA LEU A 23 4.17 -3.86 -1.54
C LEU A 23 3.47 -4.77 -0.53
N SER A 24 3.98 -4.82 0.69
CA SER A 24 3.39 -5.60 1.77
C SER A 24 2.15 -4.92 2.36
N VAL A 25 1.19 -5.73 2.81
CA VAL A 25 0.08 -5.24 3.66
C VAL A 25 0.66 -4.58 4.91
N GLY A 26 0.16 -3.39 5.25
CA GLY A 26 0.69 -2.54 6.32
C GLY A 26 1.68 -1.47 5.86
N GLN A 27 2.11 -1.47 4.60
CA GLN A 27 2.97 -0.42 4.07
C GLN A 27 2.25 0.93 4.07
N ASN A 28 2.88 1.92 4.67
CA ASN A 28 2.38 3.29 4.73
C ASN A 28 3.02 4.15 3.64
N PHE A 29 2.26 5.09 3.09
CA PHE A 29 2.74 6.10 2.14
C PHE A 29 1.92 7.38 2.28
N THR A 30 2.52 8.51 1.90
CA THR A 30 1.84 9.82 1.92
C THR A 30 1.60 10.27 0.50
N VAL A 31 0.34 10.51 0.18
CA VAL A 31 -0.06 11.00 -1.12
C VAL A 31 -0.18 12.52 -1.04
N ASP A 32 0.66 13.20 -1.81
CA ASP A 32 0.56 14.64 -2.06
C ASP A 32 0.35 14.88 -3.56
N PHE A 33 -0.89 14.67 -4.01
CA PHE A 33 -1.25 14.88 -5.43
C PHE A 33 -1.49 16.35 -5.79
N GLY A 34 -1.29 17.32 -4.88
CA GLY A 34 -1.80 18.69 -5.07
C GLY A 34 -3.32 18.72 -5.35
N LYS A 35 -3.97 19.89 -5.30
CA LYS A 35 -5.38 20.28 -5.61
C LYS A 35 -6.58 19.31 -5.35
N GLN A 36 -6.46 17.98 -5.39
CA GLN A 36 -7.48 16.99 -5.07
C GLN A 36 -7.42 16.59 -3.59
N GLN A 37 -8.12 17.37 -2.76
CA GLN A 37 -8.13 17.21 -1.29
C GLN A 37 -8.53 15.82 -0.79
N SER A 38 -9.35 15.07 -1.56
CA SER A 38 -9.81 13.74 -1.15
C SER A 38 -8.70 12.69 -1.15
N LEU A 39 -7.68 12.84 -2.01
CA LEU A 39 -6.53 11.92 -2.07
C LEU A 39 -5.39 12.30 -1.14
N TYR A 40 -5.31 13.58 -0.79
CA TYR A 40 -4.25 14.09 0.07
C TYR A 40 -4.27 13.41 1.44
N GLY A 41 -3.12 12.92 1.88
CA GLY A 41 -2.93 12.39 3.22
C GLY A 41 -2.17 11.07 3.26
N LYS A 42 -2.18 10.45 4.44
CA LYS A 42 -1.50 9.18 4.70
C LYS A 42 -2.42 8.01 4.37
N TRP A 43 -1.87 7.01 3.71
CA TRP A 43 -2.56 5.80 3.29
C TRP A 43 -1.76 4.57 3.70
N GLN A 44 -2.46 3.46 3.92
CA GLN A 44 -1.89 2.15 4.22
C GLN A 44 -2.42 1.10 3.24
N VAL A 45 -1.54 0.26 2.72
CA VAL A 45 -1.91 -0.92 1.93
C VAL A 45 -2.61 -1.92 2.85
N VAL A 46 -3.86 -2.27 2.54
CA VAL A 46 -4.65 -3.25 3.30
C VAL A 46 -4.85 -4.58 2.57
N GLU A 47 -4.78 -4.59 1.24
CA GLU A 47 -4.81 -5.80 0.41
C GLU A 47 -3.88 -5.63 -0.79
N ASN A 48 -3.10 -6.66 -1.10
CA ASN A 48 -2.15 -6.69 -2.22
C ASN A 48 -2.36 -7.90 -3.16
N ASP A 49 -3.39 -8.73 -2.96
CA ASP A 49 -3.65 -9.93 -3.75
C ASP A 49 -3.94 -9.64 -5.24
N LYS A 50 -4.37 -8.41 -5.55
CA LYS A 50 -4.71 -7.94 -6.91
C LYS A 50 -3.66 -7.00 -7.51
N ALA A 51 -2.42 -7.06 -7.01
CA ALA A 51 -1.31 -6.30 -7.56
C ALA A 51 -1.27 -6.43 -9.11
N PRO A 52 -1.09 -5.34 -9.88
CA PRO A 52 -0.56 -4.03 -9.48
C PRO A 52 -1.58 -3.05 -8.86
N PHE A 53 -2.83 -3.46 -8.65
CA PHE A 53 -3.84 -2.65 -7.96
C PHE A 53 -3.93 -3.03 -6.48
N TYR A 54 -3.56 -2.10 -5.61
CA TYR A 54 -3.56 -2.29 -4.16
C TYR A 54 -4.78 -1.63 -3.54
N MET A 55 -5.48 -2.34 -2.67
CA MET A 55 -6.51 -1.71 -1.85
C MET A 55 -5.82 -1.00 -0.69
N CYS A 56 -6.08 0.30 -0.54
CA CYS A 56 -5.49 1.11 0.51
C CYS A 56 -6.58 1.77 1.36
N SER A 57 -6.30 1.96 2.64
CA SER A 57 -7.16 2.68 3.57
C SER A 57 -6.44 3.89 4.15
N ARG A 58 -7.19 4.98 4.34
CA ARG A 58 -6.67 6.24 4.85
C ARG A 58 -6.27 6.09 6.31
N ILE A 59 -5.11 6.60 6.66
CA ILE A 59 -4.66 6.76 8.05
C ILE A 59 -5.20 8.10 8.54
N LEU A 60 -5.97 8.05 9.63
CA LEU A 60 -6.56 9.21 10.27
C LEU A 60 -5.50 9.97 11.09
N GLU A 61 -5.81 11.19 11.51
CA GLU A 61 -4.89 12.04 12.30
C GLU A 61 -4.45 11.39 13.62
N ASN A 62 -5.30 10.53 14.20
CA ASN A 62 -4.97 9.75 15.39
C ASN A 62 -4.06 8.53 15.13
N GLY A 63 -3.53 8.39 13.90
CA GLY A 63 -2.66 7.28 13.49
C GLY A 63 -3.39 5.95 13.22
N LYS A 64 -4.72 5.89 13.38
CA LYS A 64 -5.50 4.68 13.11
C LYS A 64 -5.91 4.59 11.65
N VAL A 65 -5.95 3.38 11.13
CA VAL A 65 -6.48 3.09 9.79
C VAL A 65 -8.00 3.22 9.81
N SER A 66 -8.55 3.95 8.85
CA SER A 66 -10.00 4.09 8.71
C SER A 66 -10.65 2.76 8.36
N LYS A 67 -11.75 2.44 9.04
CA LYS A 67 -12.59 1.26 8.76
C LYS A 67 -13.73 1.57 7.78
N ARG A 68 -13.89 2.84 7.40
CA ARG A 68 -14.98 3.30 6.53
C ARG A 68 -14.74 2.84 5.09
N ARG A 69 -15.82 2.52 4.38
CA ARG A 69 -15.77 1.99 3.01
C ARG A 69 -16.00 3.05 1.92
N SER A 70 -16.16 4.32 2.27
CA SER A 70 -16.30 5.39 1.27
C SER A 70 -14.98 5.64 0.54
N ALA A 71 -15.06 6.18 -0.68
CA ALA A 71 -13.90 6.44 -1.53
C ALA A 71 -12.84 7.36 -0.89
N ASP A 72 -13.23 8.24 0.03
CA ASP A 72 -12.32 9.12 0.78
C ASP A 72 -11.49 8.38 1.85
N HIS A 73 -11.92 7.18 2.23
CA HIS A 73 -11.32 6.37 3.29
C HIS A 73 -10.73 5.06 2.79
N ARG A 74 -11.23 4.51 1.69
CA ARG A 74 -10.76 3.25 1.11
C ARG A 74 -10.81 3.33 -0.41
N ARG A 75 -9.67 3.10 -1.05
CA ARG A 75 -9.52 3.25 -2.51
C ARG A 75 -8.44 2.33 -3.04
N GLN A 76 -8.57 1.95 -4.31
CA GLN A 76 -7.50 1.28 -5.05
C GLN A 76 -6.49 2.29 -5.57
N PHE A 77 -5.21 1.98 -5.35
CA PHE A 77 -4.08 2.70 -5.95
C PHE A 77 -3.32 1.75 -6.86
N PHE A 78 -2.85 2.28 -7.98
CA PHE A 78 -1.93 1.58 -8.85
C PHE A 78 -0.52 1.62 -8.26
N GLU A 79 0.27 0.56 -8.47
CA GLU A 79 1.62 0.44 -7.92
C GLU A 79 2.48 1.70 -8.16
N ALA A 80 2.41 2.28 -9.36
CA ALA A 80 3.26 3.39 -9.74
C ALA A 80 2.90 4.67 -8.96
N GLU A 81 1.62 4.84 -8.59
CA GLU A 81 1.18 5.95 -7.75
C GLU A 81 1.76 5.83 -6.34
N ILE A 82 1.75 4.61 -5.80
CA ILE A 82 2.28 4.34 -4.45
C ILE A 82 3.80 4.50 -4.43
N TYR A 83 4.50 3.96 -5.44
CA TYR A 83 5.93 4.13 -5.56
C TYR A 83 6.32 5.59 -5.77
N TYR A 84 5.58 6.34 -6.59
CA TYR A 84 5.79 7.78 -6.73
C TYR A 84 5.66 8.51 -5.39
N ALA A 85 4.60 8.21 -4.63
CA ALA A 85 4.38 8.75 -3.28
C ALA A 85 5.48 8.35 -2.29
N LEU A 86 6.04 7.14 -2.38
CA LEU A 86 7.16 6.69 -1.55
C LEU A 86 8.49 7.36 -1.92
N THR A 87 8.68 7.70 -3.20
CA THR A 87 9.91 8.37 -3.68
C THR A 87 9.92 9.86 -3.39
N LYS A 88 8.75 10.49 -3.29
CA LYS A 88 8.62 11.85 -2.75
C LYS A 88 8.77 11.83 -1.23
N LYS A 89 10.01 11.66 -0.77
CA LYS A 89 10.38 12.09 0.57
C LYS A 89 10.44 13.61 0.56
N ASP A 90 9.74 14.19 1.55
CA ASP A 90 9.89 15.57 2.01
C ASP A 90 11.37 15.96 2.11
#